data_AF-A0A0R1TQT9-F1
#
_entry.id   AF-A0A0R1TQT9-F1
#
_cell.length_a   1.000
_cell.length_b   1.000
_cell.length_c   1.000
_cell.angle_alpha   90.00
_cell.angle_beta   90.00
_cell.angle_gamma   90.00
#
_symmetry.space_group_name_H-M   'P 1'
#
loop_
_entity.id
_entity.type
_entity.pdbx_description
1 polymer ?
#
loop_
_entity_poly.entity_id
_entity_poly.type
_entity_poly.pdbx_seq_one_letter_code
_entity_poly.pdbx_strand_id
1 'polypeptide(L)'
;MLKNKKVKIVVITILGLSLIGGAGMAIIKGVQHLRIERQKQKKAESIRESKKEVADQAEARQKIALWVVQNYEVAEPIEEIKVGKIKTYGIVGAGGRATSVMINNNKKYVIDGISVAKDGTPEGNAMHGDEVKHVSNSKKTLDGVAVKYWEE
;
A
#
# COMPACT_ATOMS: atom_id res chain seq x y z
N MET A 1 -9.48 -74.99 -20.42
CA MET A 1 -8.44 -74.17 -19.74
C MET A 1 -8.65 -72.64 -19.97
N LEU A 2 -9.84 -72.09 -19.72
CA LEU A 2 -10.18 -70.69 -20.04
C LEU A 2 -10.47 -69.79 -18.81
N LYS A 3 -10.18 -70.25 -17.60
CA LYS A 3 -10.47 -69.50 -16.36
C LYS A 3 -9.33 -68.59 -15.87
N ASN A 4 -8.08 -68.80 -16.28
CA ASN A 4 -6.92 -68.05 -15.74
C ASN A 4 -6.56 -66.75 -16.49
N LYS A 5 -6.95 -66.59 -17.77
CA LYS A 5 -6.64 -65.37 -18.55
C LYS A 5 -7.48 -64.16 -18.14
N LYS A 6 -8.75 -64.37 -17.77
CA LYS A 6 -9.67 -63.29 -17.36
C LYS A 6 -9.30 -62.70 -16.00
N VAL A 7 -8.83 -63.51 -15.05
CA VAL A 7 -8.44 -63.06 -13.70
C VAL A 7 -7.14 -62.24 -13.74
N LYS A 8 -6.13 -62.64 -14.54
CA LYS A 8 -4.87 -61.88 -14.67
C LYS A 8 -5.06 -60.47 -15.23
N ILE A 9 -5.98 -60.28 -16.17
CA ILE A 9 -6.24 -58.96 -16.78
C ILE A 9 -6.91 -58.03 -15.76
N VAL A 10 -7.89 -58.51 -14.99
CA VAL A 10 -8.59 -57.69 -13.98
C VAL A 10 -7.63 -57.22 -12.87
N VAL A 11 -6.70 -58.07 -12.43
CA VAL A 11 -5.73 -57.71 -11.39
C VAL A 11 -4.74 -56.64 -11.89
N ILE A 12 -4.29 -56.69 -13.15
CA ILE A 12 -3.40 -55.68 -13.73
C ILE A 12 -4.11 -54.33 -13.87
N THR A 13 -5.39 -54.32 -14.26
CA THR A 13 -6.17 -53.08 -14.38
C THR A 13 -6.40 -52.41 -13.01
N ILE A 14 -6.66 -53.20 -11.96
CA ILE A 14 -6.86 -52.68 -10.60
C ILE A 14 -5.54 -52.14 -10.01
N LEU A 15 -4.42 -52.85 -10.19
CA LEU A 15 -3.10 -52.36 -9.73
C LEU A 15 -2.63 -51.11 -10.49
N GLY A 16 -2.92 -51.01 -11.79
CA GLY A 16 -2.57 -49.83 -12.61
C GLY A 16 -3.35 -48.57 -12.22
N LEU A 17 -4.64 -48.70 -11.88
CA LEU A 17 -5.47 -47.58 -11.42
C LEU A 17 -5.09 -47.10 -10.01
N SER A 18 -4.56 -47.99 -9.17
CA SER A 18 -4.20 -47.68 -7.77
C SER A 18 -2.97 -46.76 -7.65
N LEU A 19 -2.07 -46.78 -8.63
CA LEU A 19 -0.80 -46.02 -8.60
C LEU A 19 -0.96 -44.54 -9.01
N ILE A 20 -2.01 -44.19 -9.74
CA ILE A 20 -2.21 -42.83 -10.29
C ILE A 20 -2.87 -41.89 -9.26
N GLY A 21 -3.59 -42.44 -8.27
CA GLY A 21 -4.32 -41.63 -7.27
C GLY A 21 -3.44 -40.99 -6.19
N GLY A 22 -2.36 -41.64 -5.76
CA GLY A 22 -1.53 -41.17 -4.63
C GLY A 22 -0.51 -40.08 -4.99
N ALA A 23 0.16 -40.23 -6.15
CA ALA A 23 1.21 -39.30 -6.57
C ALA A 23 0.65 -37.92 -6.96
N GLY A 24 -0.53 -37.88 -7.59
CA GLY A 24 -1.18 -36.62 -7.98
C GLY A 24 -1.56 -35.72 -6.80
N MET A 25 -2.07 -36.29 -5.70
CA MET A 25 -2.43 -35.52 -4.50
C MET A 25 -1.21 -34.93 -3.78
N ALA A 26 -0.08 -35.65 -3.71
CA ALA A 26 1.15 -35.13 -3.11
C ALA A 26 1.76 -33.98 -3.93
N ILE A 27 1.74 -34.09 -5.26
CA ILE A 27 2.20 -33.02 -6.17
C ILE A 27 1.28 -31.79 -6.07
N ILE A 28 -0.04 -31.97 -6.03
CA ILE A 28 -1.01 -30.86 -5.90
C ILE A 28 -0.87 -30.16 -4.54
N LYS A 29 -0.71 -30.91 -3.43
CA LYS A 29 -0.48 -30.33 -2.09
C LYS A 29 0.87 -29.60 -2.00
N GLY A 30 1.93 -30.16 -2.59
CA GLY A 30 3.25 -29.51 -2.64
C GLY A 30 3.22 -28.20 -3.44
N VAL A 31 2.54 -28.17 -4.60
CA VAL A 31 2.41 -26.96 -5.42
C VAL A 31 1.54 -25.90 -4.73
N GLN A 32 0.48 -26.29 -4.02
CA GLN A 32 -0.33 -25.34 -3.22
C GLN A 32 0.48 -24.73 -2.07
N HIS A 33 1.27 -25.53 -1.35
CA HIS A 33 2.15 -25.03 -0.29
C HIS A 33 3.17 -24.02 -0.83
N LEU A 34 3.83 -24.34 -1.95
CA LEU A 34 4.79 -23.45 -2.61
C LEU A 34 4.13 -22.14 -3.10
N ARG A 35 2.89 -22.18 -3.57
CA ARG A 35 2.13 -20.97 -3.94
C ARG A 35 1.82 -20.10 -2.72
N ILE A 36 1.40 -20.70 -1.61
CA ILE A 36 1.11 -19.99 -0.36
C ILE A 36 2.40 -19.36 0.21
N GLU A 37 3.51 -20.09 0.22
CA GLU A 37 4.81 -19.56 0.68
C GLU A 37 5.29 -18.40 -0.20
N ARG A 38 5.22 -18.53 -1.53
CA ARG A 38 5.54 -17.42 -2.45
C ARG A 38 4.63 -16.22 -2.23
N GLN A 39 3.34 -16.42 -1.98
CA GLN A 39 2.42 -15.31 -1.66
C GLN A 39 2.79 -14.64 -0.33
N LYS A 40 3.12 -15.42 0.70
CA LYS A 40 3.58 -14.87 2.00
C LYS A 40 4.87 -14.07 1.84
N GLN A 41 5.84 -14.59 1.08
CA GLN A 41 7.10 -13.89 0.77
C GLN A 41 6.84 -12.59 0.01
N LYS A 42 6.04 -12.61 -1.06
CA LYS A 42 5.67 -11.40 -1.81
C LYS A 42 4.96 -10.37 -0.93
N LYS A 43 4.06 -10.80 -0.05
CA LYS A 43 3.37 -9.90 0.89
C LYS A 43 4.36 -9.29 1.89
N ALA A 44 5.27 -10.09 2.44
CA ALA A 44 6.30 -9.59 3.35
C ALA A 44 7.27 -8.61 2.67
N GLU A 45 7.66 -8.90 1.43
CA GLU A 45 8.51 -8.03 0.63
C GLU A 45 7.82 -6.71 0.27
N SER A 46 6.55 -6.77 -0.14
CA SER A 46 5.72 -5.58 -0.40
C SER A 46 5.52 -4.72 0.86
N ILE A 47 5.31 -5.33 2.03
CA ILE A 47 5.24 -4.61 3.31
C ILE A 47 6.59 -3.95 3.63
N ARG A 48 7.70 -4.67 3.42
CA ARG A 48 9.05 -4.13 3.67
C ARG A 48 9.35 -2.96 2.76
N GLU A 49 9.06 -3.11 1.47
CA GLU A 49 9.21 -2.06 0.47
C GLU A 49 8.33 -0.85 0.80
N SER A 50 7.08 -1.06 1.19
CA SER A 50 6.18 0.02 1.63
C SER A 50 6.72 0.75 2.86
N LYS A 51 7.22 0.03 3.87
CA LYS A 51 7.83 0.65 5.06
C LYS A 51 9.09 1.44 4.72
N LYS A 52 9.93 0.92 3.83
CA LYS A 52 11.14 1.62 3.36
C LYS A 52 10.76 2.89 2.59
N GLU A 53 9.82 2.79 1.66
CA GLU A 53 9.32 3.94 0.90
C GLU A 53 8.72 5.01 1.82
N VAL A 54 7.96 4.61 2.84
CA VAL A 54 7.45 5.52 3.87
C VAL A 54 8.61 6.18 4.62
N ALA A 55 9.65 5.43 5.01
CA ALA A 55 10.81 6.00 5.68
C ALA A 55 11.57 7.00 4.77
N ASP A 56 11.75 6.67 3.49
CA ASP A 56 12.43 7.53 2.50
C ASP A 56 11.66 8.84 2.25
N GLN A 57 10.34 8.85 2.48
CA GLN A 57 9.49 10.04 2.35
C GLN A 57 9.40 10.91 3.62
N ALA A 58 10.15 10.63 4.69
CA ALA A 58 10.02 11.38 5.95
C ALA A 58 10.34 12.89 5.79
N GLU A 59 11.38 13.23 5.04
CA GLU A 59 11.75 14.63 4.80
C GLU A 59 10.66 15.35 3.99
N ALA A 60 10.15 14.71 2.93
CA ALA A 60 9.06 15.25 2.13
C ALA A 60 7.80 15.49 2.98
N ARG A 61 7.47 14.57 3.90
CA ARG A 61 6.35 14.76 4.84
C ARG A 61 6.53 15.99 5.72
N GLN A 62 7.74 16.28 6.18
CA GLN A 62 8.01 17.50 6.96
C GLN A 62 7.80 18.76 6.12
N LYS A 63 8.28 18.77 4.86
CA LYS A 63 8.06 19.89 3.92
C LYS A 63 6.57 20.11 3.65
N ILE A 64 5.83 19.04 3.38
CA ILE A 64 4.39 19.07 3.15
C ILE A 64 3.65 19.58 4.40
N ALA A 65 3.97 19.07 5.58
CA ALA A 65 3.34 19.51 6.83
C ALA A 65 3.59 21.00 7.10
N LEU A 66 4.84 21.47 6.93
CA LEU A 66 5.18 22.89 7.09
C LEU A 66 4.37 23.74 6.12
N TRP A 67 4.33 23.35 4.85
CA TRP A 67 3.56 24.05 3.84
C TRP A 67 2.07 24.09 4.19
N VAL A 68 1.51 23.01 4.73
CA VAL A 68 0.10 22.98 5.18
C VAL A 68 -0.14 23.98 6.31
N VAL A 69 0.71 24.02 7.34
CA VAL A 69 0.58 25.00 8.43
C VAL A 69 0.68 26.44 7.92
N GLN A 70 1.51 26.68 6.90
CA GLN A 70 1.71 28.01 6.33
C GLN A 70 0.58 28.44 5.39
N ASN A 71 -0.13 27.51 4.76
CA ASN A 71 -1.11 27.82 3.71
C ASN A 71 -2.55 27.46 4.06
N TYR A 72 -2.80 26.85 5.22
CA TYR A 72 -4.15 26.52 5.66
C TYR A 72 -4.42 26.86 7.12
N GLU A 73 -5.68 27.18 7.39
CA GLU A 73 -6.24 27.36 8.72
C GLU A 73 -7.52 26.54 8.85
N VAL A 74 -7.76 26.07 10.07
CA VAL A 74 -9.00 25.41 10.49
C VAL A 74 -9.50 26.12 11.75
N ALA A 75 -10.71 25.78 12.20
CA ALA A 75 -11.32 26.45 13.36
C ALA A 75 -10.54 26.25 14.68
N GLU A 76 -9.80 25.14 14.78
CA GLU A 76 -9.02 24.75 15.94
C GLU A 76 -7.52 24.98 15.71
N PRO A 77 -6.71 25.20 16.76
CA PRO A 77 -5.26 25.19 16.63
C PRO A 77 -4.77 23.89 15.99
N ILE A 78 -3.81 23.98 15.07
CA ILE A 78 -3.22 22.81 14.42
C ILE A 78 -2.23 22.17 15.41
N GLU A 79 -2.54 20.97 15.88
CA GLU A 79 -1.71 20.21 16.83
C GLU A 79 -1.10 18.98 16.16
N GLU A 80 -1.74 18.43 15.13
CA GLU A 80 -1.28 17.25 14.41
C GLU A 80 -1.53 17.38 12.91
N ILE A 81 -0.55 16.94 12.12
CA ILE A 81 -0.66 16.77 10.68
C ILE A 81 -0.29 15.33 10.33
N LYS A 82 -1.23 14.63 9.71
CA LYS A 82 -0.98 13.31 9.14
C LYS A 82 -0.87 13.43 7.63
N VAL A 83 0.29 13.07 7.09
CA VAL A 83 0.57 13.12 5.66
C VAL A 83 0.50 11.71 5.08
N GLY A 84 -0.29 11.56 4.03
CA GLY A 84 -0.48 10.32 3.27
C GLY A 84 0.79 9.86 2.57
N LYS A 85 0.68 8.71 1.89
CA LYS A 85 1.73 8.25 0.98
C LYS A 85 1.80 9.23 -0.22
N ILE A 86 2.99 9.65 -0.61
CA ILE A 86 3.17 10.42 -1.84
C ILE A 86 3.06 9.43 -3.01
N LYS A 87 1.93 9.50 -3.73
CA LYS A 87 1.63 8.64 -4.87
C LYS A 87 2.22 9.26 -6.13
N THR A 88 2.77 8.42 -7.00
CA THR A 88 3.25 8.81 -8.32
C THR A 88 2.28 8.27 -9.36
N TYR A 89 1.84 9.13 -10.28
CA TYR A 89 0.82 8.80 -11.28
C TYR A 89 1.41 8.75 -12.68
N GLY A 90 0.85 7.89 -13.53
CA GLY A 90 1.27 7.72 -14.92
C GLY A 90 2.56 6.91 -15.12
N ILE A 91 2.84 6.57 -16.37
CA ILE A 91 4.01 5.80 -16.76
C ILE A 91 5.25 6.68 -16.56
N VAL A 92 6.22 6.22 -15.74
CA VAL A 92 7.43 6.99 -15.35
C VAL A 92 7.11 8.31 -14.61
N GLY A 93 5.92 8.46 -14.03
CA GLY A 93 5.54 9.66 -13.29
C GLY A 93 5.06 10.83 -14.16
N ALA A 94 4.68 10.58 -15.42
CA ALA A 94 4.15 11.60 -16.32
C ALA A 94 2.86 12.27 -15.81
N GLY A 95 2.10 11.60 -14.94
CA GLY A 95 0.90 12.14 -14.29
C GLY A 95 1.19 12.95 -13.02
N GLY A 96 2.46 13.19 -12.69
CA GLY A 96 2.86 13.92 -11.50
C GLY A 96 2.84 13.07 -10.23
N ARG A 97 2.97 13.75 -9.08
CA ARG A 97 2.92 13.12 -7.77
C ARG A 97 2.01 13.94 -6.86
N ALA A 98 1.23 13.27 -6.03
CA ALA A 98 0.35 13.96 -5.09
C ALA A 98 0.22 13.19 -3.78
N THR A 99 -0.27 13.88 -2.76
CA THR A 99 -0.58 13.30 -1.47
C THR A 99 -1.78 13.99 -0.83
N SER A 100 -2.38 13.32 0.15
CA SER A 100 -3.47 13.86 0.96
C SER A 100 -2.99 14.09 2.38
N VAL A 101 -3.57 15.07 3.06
CA VAL A 101 -3.22 15.45 4.42
C VAL A 101 -4.48 15.51 5.26
N MET A 102 -4.38 15.06 6.51
CA MET A 102 -5.42 15.21 7.53
C MET A 102 -4.88 16.01 8.70
N ILE A 103 -5.57 17.09 9.06
CA ILE A 103 -5.25 17.94 10.21
C ILE A 103 -6.04 17.45 11.44
N ASN A 104 -5.39 17.41 12.60
CA ASN A 104 -5.96 17.06 13.91
C ASN A 104 -6.77 15.75 13.93
N ASN A 105 -6.40 14.77 13.08
CA ASN A 105 -7.13 13.52 12.92
C ASN A 105 -8.64 13.71 12.63
N ASN A 106 -9.01 14.84 12.01
CA ASN A 106 -10.40 15.20 11.74
C ASN A 106 -10.66 15.09 10.23
N LYS A 107 -11.64 14.24 9.86
CA LYS A 107 -12.01 13.99 8.46
C LYS A 107 -12.56 15.24 7.75
N LYS A 108 -13.05 16.23 8.48
CA LYS A 108 -13.48 17.52 7.92
C LYS A 108 -12.29 18.40 7.51
N TYR A 109 -11.12 18.13 8.06
CA TYR A 109 -9.89 18.89 7.81
C TYR A 109 -8.93 18.13 6.90
N VAL A 110 -9.48 17.48 5.88
CA VAL A 110 -8.70 16.79 4.85
C VAL A 110 -8.42 17.75 3.70
N ILE A 111 -7.16 17.78 3.31
CA ILE A 111 -6.66 18.48 2.13
C ILE A 111 -6.16 17.40 1.18
N ASP A 112 -6.85 17.21 0.08
CA ASP A 112 -6.59 16.14 -0.88
C ASP A 112 -5.86 16.66 -2.13
N GLY A 113 -5.08 15.79 -2.75
CA GLY A 113 -4.45 16.05 -4.04
C GLY A 113 -3.37 17.14 -4.02
N ILE A 114 -2.66 17.35 -2.90
CA ILE A 114 -1.52 18.27 -2.84
C ILE A 114 -0.47 17.80 -3.85
N SER A 115 -0.22 18.58 -4.91
CA SER A 115 0.84 18.28 -5.88
C SER A 115 2.22 18.39 -5.22
N VAL A 116 3.10 17.43 -5.51
CA VAL A 116 4.44 17.33 -4.91
C VAL A 116 5.49 17.14 -6.00
N ALA A 117 6.52 17.99 -5.99
CA ALA A 117 7.68 17.83 -6.82
C ALA A 117 8.48 16.56 -6.48
N LYS A 118 9.47 16.22 -7.33
CA LYS A 118 10.31 15.02 -7.13
C LYS A 118 11.13 15.06 -5.82
N ASP A 119 11.49 16.25 -5.35
CA ASP A 119 12.25 16.50 -4.12
C ASP A 119 11.38 16.58 -2.86
N GLY A 120 10.07 16.35 -3.00
CA GLY A 120 9.11 16.42 -1.90
C GLY A 120 8.54 17.81 -1.63
N THR A 121 8.85 18.82 -2.45
CA THR A 121 8.34 20.18 -2.30
C THR A 121 6.89 20.29 -2.80
N PRO A 122 5.96 20.86 -2.01
CA PRO A 122 4.58 21.09 -2.46
C PRO A 122 4.47 22.17 -3.54
N GLU A 123 3.57 21.98 -4.51
CA GLU A 123 3.40 22.88 -5.67
C GLU A 123 2.07 23.64 -5.69
N GLY A 124 1.29 23.60 -4.61
CA GLY A 124 0.18 24.53 -4.36
C GLY A 124 -1.22 24.13 -4.83
N ASN A 125 -1.36 23.13 -5.69
CA ASN A 125 -2.68 22.64 -6.09
C ASN A 125 -3.20 21.64 -5.06
N ALA A 126 -4.37 21.90 -4.46
CA ALA A 126 -5.05 20.97 -3.55
C ALA A 126 -6.57 21.23 -3.49
N MET A 127 -7.33 20.21 -3.10
CA MET A 127 -8.77 20.27 -2.86
C MET A 127 -9.05 20.16 -1.37
N HIS A 128 -9.98 20.94 -0.84
CA HIS A 128 -10.39 20.85 0.57
C HIS A 128 -11.85 21.25 0.74
N GLY A 129 -12.46 20.83 1.85
CA GLY A 129 -13.83 21.20 2.22
C GLY A 129 -13.92 22.64 2.75
N ASP A 130 -15.15 23.04 3.06
CA ASP A 130 -15.48 24.40 3.54
C ASP A 130 -14.89 24.70 4.92
N GLU A 131 -14.61 23.67 5.72
CA GLU A 131 -14.03 23.81 7.06
C GLU A 131 -12.53 24.07 7.07
N VAL A 132 -11.88 24.04 5.90
CA VAL A 132 -10.48 24.38 5.72
C VAL A 132 -10.40 25.67 4.91
N LYS A 133 -9.67 26.65 5.42
CA LYS A 133 -9.46 27.93 4.75
C LYS A 133 -8.04 28.02 4.20
N HIS A 134 -7.92 28.34 2.93
CA HIS A 134 -6.63 28.70 2.37
C HIS A 134 -6.18 30.08 2.87
N VAL A 135 -4.94 30.15 3.37
CA VAL A 135 -4.27 31.37 3.82
C VAL A 135 -2.85 31.41 3.26
N SER A 136 -2.08 32.46 3.56
CA SER A 136 -0.65 32.46 3.26
C SER A 136 0.10 33.17 4.38
N ASN A 137 0.85 32.40 5.16
CA ASN A 137 1.64 32.89 6.29
C ASN A 137 2.93 32.06 6.45
N SER A 138 3.99 32.52 5.79
CA SER A 138 5.31 31.88 5.81
C SER A 138 6.03 31.94 7.16
N LYS A 139 5.51 32.68 8.15
CA LYS A 139 6.13 32.79 9.47
C LYS A 139 5.78 31.63 10.39
N LYS A 140 4.73 30.86 10.08
CA LYS A 140 4.37 29.70 10.90
C LYS A 140 5.41 28.58 10.74
N THR A 141 5.67 27.90 11.85
CA THR A 141 6.60 26.77 11.97
C THR A 141 5.83 25.52 12.37
N LEU A 142 6.52 24.37 12.46
CA LEU A 142 5.97 23.13 12.99
C LEU A 142 6.11 23.02 14.51
N ASP A 143 6.42 24.11 15.21
CA ASP A 143 6.63 24.08 16.65
C ASP A 143 5.33 23.70 17.37
N GLY A 144 5.39 22.61 18.14
CA GLY A 144 4.21 22.04 18.81
C GLY A 144 3.28 21.23 17.91
N VAL A 145 3.61 21.04 16.62
CA VAL A 145 2.80 20.26 15.67
C VAL A 145 3.39 18.87 15.47
N ALA A 146 2.63 17.84 15.80
CA ALA A 146 3.02 16.46 15.56
C ALA A 146 2.84 16.09 14.07
N VAL A 147 3.93 15.70 13.40
CA VAL A 147 3.88 15.22 12.00
C VAL A 147 3.93 13.70 11.96
N LYS A 148 2.90 13.06 11.38
CA LYS A 148 2.78 11.60 11.31
C LYS A 148 2.49 11.11 9.90
N TYR A 149 2.76 9.83 9.67
CA TYR A 149 2.33 9.14 8.46
C TYR A 149 0.85 8.75 8.58
N TRP A 150 0.09 8.97 7.50
CA TRP A 150 -1.26 8.45 7.32
C TRP A 150 -1.23 7.28 6.32
N GLU A 151 -1.54 6.10 6.82
CA GLU A 151 -1.87 4.96 5.95
C GLU A 151 -3.34 5.14 5.50
N GLU A 152 -3.52 5.67 4.29
CA GLU A 152 -4.83 5.86 3.62
C GLU A 152 -5.56 4.54 3.34
#